data_AF-A0A0F0LDS1-F1
#
_entry.id   AF-A0A0F0LDS1-F1
#
_cell.length_a   1.000
_cell.length_b   1.000
_cell.length_c   1.000
_cell.angle_alpha   90.00
_cell.angle_beta   90.00
_cell.angle_gamma   90.00
#
_symmetry.space_group_name_H-M   'P 1'
#
loop_
_entity.id
_entity.type
_entity.pdbx_description
1 polymer ?
#
loop_
_entity_poly.entity_id
_entity_poly.type
_entity_poly.pdbx_seq_one_letter_code
_entity_poly.pdbx_strand_id
1 'polypeptide(L)'
;MELTPRPGRRTRLILALVAAGVLLILAGVGVYGLLAGPRRDAPVDPVPSSSSTPAPVETFPAADEPAALRLTHDPERFARSVAATLFTWDAGAGYGPLDIADVLLEAAETTTGEQNGLASDIAGYLPTSSAWAQLRGYATRQSLTIESIGVPDGWADALAQARPGQLLPGTTAFTIDATRHRTGIWNGQQIASEHPVAFTVFIVCSPPAPEFSTGPCRLLRLSQLDNPLR
;
A
#
# COMPACT_ATOMS: atom_id res chain seq x y z
N MET A 1 51.50 -27.76 -20.09
CA MET A 1 50.89 -26.76 -21.01
C MET A 1 49.42 -27.09 -21.05
N GLU A 2 48.65 -26.48 -20.14
CA GLU A 2 47.25 -26.84 -19.88
C GLU A 2 46.35 -26.29 -20.99
N LEU A 3 45.66 -27.17 -21.71
CA LEU A 3 44.71 -26.82 -22.75
C LEU A 3 43.36 -26.50 -22.09
N THR A 4 43.07 -25.21 -21.89
CA THR A 4 41.71 -24.75 -21.56
C THR A 4 40.76 -25.11 -22.71
N PRO A 5 39.70 -25.91 -22.47
CA PRO A 5 38.75 -26.28 -23.52
C PRO A 5 37.91 -25.05 -23.91
N ARG A 6 37.88 -24.72 -25.19
CA ARG A 6 37.03 -23.64 -25.72
C ARG A 6 35.56 -24.05 -25.61
N PRO A 7 34.69 -23.29 -24.92
CA PRO A 7 33.29 -23.62 -24.79
C PRO A 7 32.59 -23.56 -26.15
N GLY A 8 31.80 -24.60 -26.45
CA GLY A 8 31.07 -24.77 -27.70
C GLY A 8 30.01 -23.68 -27.93
N ARG A 9 29.58 -23.52 -29.18
CA ARG A 9 28.64 -22.46 -29.63
C ARG A 9 27.35 -22.40 -28.78
N ARG A 10 26.87 -23.54 -28.29
CA ARG A 10 25.70 -23.65 -27.41
C ARG A 10 25.95 -23.10 -26.00
N THR A 11 27.12 -23.35 -25.43
CA THR A 11 27.52 -22.81 -24.12
C THR A 11 27.70 -21.29 -24.17
N ARG A 12 28.21 -20.76 -25.29
CA ARG A 12 28.32 -19.30 -25.50
C ARG A 12 26.95 -18.62 -25.62
N LEU A 13 25.98 -19.28 -26.26
CA LEU A 13 24.60 -18.78 -26.33
C LEU A 13 23.92 -18.76 -24.95
N ILE A 14 24.12 -19.81 -24.14
CA ILE A 14 23.59 -19.85 -22.76
C ILE A 14 24.24 -18.74 -21.91
N LEU A 15 25.55 -18.56 -22.01
CA LEU A 15 26.24 -17.48 -21.29
C LEU A 15 25.74 -16.09 -21.71
N ALA A 16 25.48 -15.88 -23.00
CA ALA A 16 24.95 -14.62 -23.52
C ALA A 16 23.53 -14.33 -23.02
N LEU A 17 22.67 -15.36 -22.94
CA LEU A 17 21.31 -15.22 -22.39
C LEU A 17 21.32 -14.93 -20.89
N VAL A 18 22.21 -15.59 -20.13
CA VAL A 18 22.39 -15.31 -18.70
C VAL A 18 22.91 -13.89 -18.49
N ALA A 19 23.92 -13.47 -19.26
CA ALA A 19 24.45 -12.11 -19.19
C ALA A 19 23.39 -11.06 -19.54
N ALA A 20 22.58 -11.29 -20.58
CA ALA A 20 21.47 -10.40 -20.93
C ALA A 20 20.39 -10.33 -19.84
N GLY A 21 20.07 -11.46 -19.20
CA GLY A 21 19.15 -11.52 -18.06
C GLY A 21 19.66 -10.74 -16.86
N VAL A 22 20.94 -10.90 -16.50
CA VAL A 22 21.58 -10.14 -15.42
C VAL A 22 21.58 -8.63 -15.72
N LEU A 23 21.84 -8.25 -16.97
CA LEU A 23 21.86 -6.85 -17.39
C LEU A 23 20.47 -6.21 -17.34
N LEU A 24 19.42 -6.96 -17.65
CA LEU A 24 18.02 -6.53 -17.48
C LEU A 24 17.64 -6.37 -16.00
N ILE A 25 18.10 -7.27 -15.12
CA ILE A 25 17.86 -7.15 -13.68
C ILE A 25 18.57 -5.91 -13.12
N LEU A 26 19.84 -5.68 -13.50
CA LEU A 26 20.59 -4.50 -13.08
C LEU A 26 19.98 -3.20 -13.60
N ALA A 27 19.46 -3.19 -14.84
CA ALA A 27 18.73 -2.04 -15.38
C ALA A 27 17.41 -1.79 -14.63
N GLY A 28 16.68 -2.84 -14.26
CA GLY A 28 15.47 -2.73 -13.45
C GLY A 28 15.73 -2.14 -12.06
N VAL A 29 16.80 -2.58 -11.39
CA VAL A 29 17.24 -2.03 -10.09
C VAL A 29 17.73 -0.59 -10.23
N GLY A 30 18.47 -0.27 -11.30
CA GLY A 30 18.97 1.08 -11.56
C GLY A 30 17.85 2.11 -11.81
N VAL A 31 16.80 1.72 -12.54
CA VAL A 31 15.62 2.58 -12.76
C VAL A 31 14.82 2.75 -11.45
N TYR A 32 14.69 1.69 -10.65
CA TYR A 32 14.02 1.77 -9.35
C TYR A 32 14.78 2.65 -8.35
N GLY A 33 16.12 2.60 -8.37
CA GLY A 33 16.99 3.44 -7.54
C GLY A 33 17.08 4.90 -7.98
N LEU A 34 16.74 5.24 -9.23
CA LEU A 34 16.70 6.62 -9.72
C LEU A 34 15.35 7.31 -9.44
N LEU A 35 14.26 6.54 -9.37
CA LEU A 35 12.94 7.05 -8.96
C LEU A 35 12.86 7.27 -7.44
N ALA A 36 13.59 6.48 -6.65
CA ALA A 36 13.81 6.71 -5.22
C ALA A 36 15.07 7.56 -5.02
N GLY A 37 14.95 8.89 -5.17
CA GLY A 37 16.10 9.82 -5.11
C GLY A 37 17.01 9.68 -3.87
N PRO A 38 18.25 10.20 -3.90
CA PRO A 38 19.25 9.95 -2.87
C PRO A 38 18.83 10.56 -1.53
N ARG A 39 18.80 9.74 -0.47
CA ARG A 39 18.65 10.23 0.91
C ARG A 39 19.88 11.07 1.27
N ARG A 40 19.64 12.26 1.81
CA ARG A 40 20.69 13.12 2.38
C ARG A 40 21.20 12.48 3.66
N ASP A 41 22.52 12.41 3.80
CA ASP A 41 23.22 11.91 4.98
C ASP A 41 22.85 12.74 6.22
N ALA A 42 22.40 12.05 7.27
CA ALA A 42 22.32 12.59 8.63
C ALA A 42 23.37 11.89 9.51
N PRO A 43 23.95 12.57 10.53
CA PRO A 43 25.10 12.07 11.26
C PRO A 43 24.78 10.80 12.07
N VAL A 44 25.73 9.87 12.09
CA VAL A 44 25.70 8.63 12.86
C VAL A 44 26.01 8.93 14.33
N ASP A 45 25.04 8.72 15.22
CA ASP A 45 25.26 8.57 16.66
C ASP A 45 25.29 7.08 17.05
N PRO A 46 26.03 6.70 18.11
CA PRO A 46 26.44 5.31 18.34
C PRO A 46 25.30 4.41 18.83
N VAL A 47 25.31 3.19 18.29
CA VAL A 47 24.40 2.08 18.57
C VAL A 47 24.46 1.66 20.05
N PRO A 48 23.32 1.56 20.77
CA PRO A 48 23.28 0.72 21.96
C PRO A 48 23.07 -0.74 21.54
N SER A 49 23.99 -1.60 21.97
CA SER A 49 23.86 -3.05 21.83
C SER A 49 22.62 -3.54 22.58
N SER A 50 21.66 -4.11 21.86
CA SER A 50 20.59 -4.91 22.46
C SER A 50 20.80 -6.37 22.09
N SER A 51 21.40 -7.11 23.02
CA SER A 51 21.23 -8.55 23.13
C SER A 51 19.78 -8.82 23.50
N SER A 52 19.04 -9.57 22.67
CA SER A 52 17.76 -10.14 23.09
C SER A 52 17.49 -11.46 22.37
N THR A 53 17.57 -12.51 23.19
CA THR A 53 17.05 -13.88 23.10
C THR A 53 15.99 -14.13 22.02
N PRO A 54 16.04 -15.27 21.28
CA PRO A 54 14.96 -15.63 20.37
C PRO A 54 13.67 -15.83 21.16
N ALA A 55 12.69 -14.95 20.94
CA ALA A 55 11.35 -15.13 21.47
C ALA A 55 10.72 -16.40 20.85
N PRO A 56 9.90 -17.15 21.59
CA PRO A 56 9.12 -18.24 21.03
C PRO A 56 8.28 -17.71 19.86
N VAL A 57 8.27 -18.43 18.74
CA VAL A 57 7.34 -18.16 17.65
C VAL A 57 5.94 -18.51 18.16
N GLU A 58 5.22 -17.51 18.66
CA GLU A 58 3.79 -17.67 18.94
C GLU A 58 3.06 -17.84 17.61
N THR A 59 2.73 -19.09 17.29
CA THR A 59 1.83 -19.44 16.20
C THR A 59 0.40 -19.07 16.63
N PHE A 60 0.05 -17.79 16.52
CA PHE A 60 -1.35 -17.39 16.57
C PHE A 60 -2.07 -17.99 15.36
N PRO A 61 -3.31 -18.50 15.52
CA PRO A 61 -4.12 -18.85 14.36
C PRO A 61 -4.25 -17.60 13.49
N ALA A 62 -3.94 -17.76 12.20
CA ALA A 62 -4.06 -16.68 11.25
C ALA A 62 -5.54 -16.26 11.16
N ALA A 63 -5.81 -14.97 11.05
CA ALA A 63 -7.18 -14.49 10.89
C ALA A 63 -7.79 -15.07 9.61
N ASP A 64 -9.04 -15.48 9.67
CA ASP A 64 -9.75 -16.03 8.50
C ASP A 64 -10.28 -14.92 7.58
N GLU A 65 -10.55 -13.74 8.11
CA GLU A 65 -11.12 -12.60 7.39
C GLU A 65 -10.29 -11.31 7.55
N PRO A 66 -10.31 -10.40 6.56
CA PRO A 66 -9.69 -9.08 6.69
C PRO A 66 -10.31 -8.27 7.83
N ALA A 67 -9.56 -7.28 8.33
CA ALA A 67 -10.11 -6.34 9.30
C ALA A 67 -11.29 -5.56 8.69
N ALA A 68 -12.45 -5.63 9.34
CA ALA A 68 -13.64 -4.90 8.91
C ALA A 68 -13.40 -3.38 8.91
N LEU A 69 -13.90 -2.73 7.85
CA LEU A 69 -13.88 -1.27 7.74
C LEU A 69 -14.92 -0.67 8.68
N ARG A 70 -14.49 0.29 9.51
CA ARG A 70 -15.38 0.97 10.46
C ARG A 70 -16.19 2.06 9.76
N LEU A 71 -17.46 1.76 9.53
CA LEU A 71 -18.43 2.75 9.07
C LEU A 71 -18.71 3.78 10.18
N THR A 72 -18.60 5.06 9.85
CA THR A 72 -18.78 6.16 10.81
C THR A 72 -19.19 7.43 10.08
N HIS A 73 -19.84 8.34 10.79
CA HIS A 73 -20.18 9.69 10.31
C HIS A 73 -19.04 10.69 10.49
N ASP A 74 -17.96 10.30 11.18
CA ASP A 74 -16.77 11.11 11.34
C ASP A 74 -15.84 10.93 10.13
N PRO A 75 -15.66 11.97 9.30
CA PRO A 75 -14.95 11.84 8.02
C PRO A 75 -13.48 11.43 8.20
N GLU A 76 -12.80 11.95 9.23
CA GLU A 76 -11.39 11.69 9.47
C GLU A 76 -11.18 10.28 10.04
N ARG A 77 -12.07 9.82 10.93
CA ARG A 77 -12.04 8.44 11.42
C ARG A 77 -12.35 7.43 10.33
N PHE A 78 -13.26 7.75 9.42
CA PHE A 78 -13.55 6.91 8.25
C PHE A 78 -12.31 6.79 7.35
N ALA A 79 -11.67 7.92 7.01
CA ALA A 79 -10.44 7.93 6.21
C ALA A 79 -9.29 7.13 6.86
N ARG A 80 -9.12 7.22 8.19
CA ARG A 80 -8.17 6.36 8.93
C ARG A 80 -8.50 4.87 8.82
N SER A 81 -9.79 4.52 8.88
CA SER A 81 -10.21 3.12 8.73
C SER A 81 -9.91 2.60 7.33
N VAL A 82 -10.15 3.39 6.29
CA VAL A 82 -9.80 3.05 4.90
C VAL A 82 -8.30 2.78 4.79
N ALA A 83 -7.46 3.67 5.33
CA ALA A 83 -6.01 3.50 5.34
C ALA A 83 -5.57 2.23 6.09
N ALA A 84 -6.16 1.96 7.26
CA ALA A 84 -5.86 0.76 8.02
C ALA A 84 -6.21 -0.52 7.22
N THR A 85 -7.38 -0.57 6.58
CA THR A 85 -7.82 -1.70 5.75
C THR A 85 -6.90 -1.92 4.54
N LEU A 86 -6.46 -0.85 3.87
CA LEU A 86 -5.55 -0.94 2.72
C LEU A 86 -4.16 -1.50 3.09
N PHE A 87 -3.65 -1.15 4.27
CA PHE A 87 -2.25 -1.37 4.61
C PHE A 87 -1.98 -2.39 5.73
N THR A 88 -2.98 -2.83 6.47
CA THR A 88 -2.81 -3.75 7.60
C THR A 88 -3.36 -5.12 7.27
N TRP A 89 -2.45 -6.06 6.93
CA TRP A 89 -2.81 -7.42 6.54
C TRP A 89 -1.70 -8.42 6.80
N ASP A 90 -2.05 -9.71 6.80
CA ASP A 90 -1.13 -10.85 6.92
C ASP A 90 -1.25 -11.72 5.66
N ALA A 91 -0.15 -11.91 4.91
CA ALA A 91 -0.17 -12.74 3.71
C ALA A 91 -0.39 -14.24 3.99
N GLY A 92 -0.14 -14.66 5.24
CA GLY A 92 -0.41 -16.00 5.76
C GLY A 92 -1.85 -16.21 6.25
N ALA A 93 -2.69 -15.18 6.22
CA ALA A 93 -4.10 -15.27 6.60
C ALA A 93 -4.95 -16.12 5.65
N GLY A 94 -6.16 -16.47 6.11
CA GLY A 94 -7.17 -17.21 5.34
C GLY A 94 -7.79 -16.42 4.18
N TYR A 95 -7.49 -15.11 4.10
CA TYR A 95 -7.96 -14.20 3.06
C TYR A 95 -6.83 -13.78 2.10
N GLY A 96 -7.20 -13.08 1.03
CA GLY A 96 -6.29 -12.51 0.05
C GLY A 96 -6.62 -11.06 -0.32
N PRO A 97 -5.93 -10.52 -1.35
CA PRO A 97 -6.12 -9.15 -1.80
C PRO A 97 -7.55 -8.83 -2.24
N LEU A 98 -8.26 -9.80 -2.84
CA LEU A 98 -9.63 -9.57 -3.31
C LEU A 98 -10.60 -9.39 -2.15
N ASP A 99 -10.46 -10.16 -1.07
CA ASP A 99 -11.31 -10.03 0.12
C ASP A 99 -11.12 -8.65 0.78
N ILE A 100 -9.88 -8.14 0.81
CA ILE A 100 -9.60 -6.76 1.28
C ILE A 100 -10.28 -5.73 0.37
N ALA A 101 -10.22 -5.93 -0.95
CA ALA A 101 -10.87 -5.05 -1.92
C ALA A 101 -12.39 -5.05 -1.75
N ASP A 102 -13.00 -6.21 -1.50
CA ASP A 102 -14.43 -6.34 -1.29
C ASP A 102 -14.90 -5.55 -0.06
N VAL A 103 -14.15 -5.62 1.05
CA VAL A 103 -14.43 -4.80 2.26
C VAL A 103 -14.43 -3.30 1.97
N LEU A 104 -13.51 -2.83 1.12
CA LEU A 104 -13.44 -1.42 0.72
C LEU A 104 -14.56 -1.03 -0.24
N LEU A 105 -14.93 -1.92 -1.16
CA LEU A 105 -16.00 -1.70 -2.14
C LEU A 105 -17.39 -1.72 -1.49
N GLU A 106 -17.60 -2.47 -0.42
CA GLU A 106 -18.84 -2.40 0.36
C GLU A 106 -19.08 -1.00 0.95
N ALA A 107 -18.00 -0.29 1.30
CA ALA A 107 -18.04 1.08 1.79
C ALA A 107 -18.16 2.14 0.67
N ALA A 108 -18.10 1.75 -0.61
CA ALA A 108 -18.15 2.67 -1.75
C ALA A 108 -19.47 3.41 -1.83
N GLU A 109 -19.46 4.67 -2.30
CA GLU A 109 -20.68 5.34 -2.74
C GLU A 109 -21.16 4.73 -4.06
N THR A 110 -22.41 4.28 -4.12
CA THR A 110 -22.93 3.50 -5.24
C THR A 110 -23.84 4.29 -6.16
N THR A 111 -24.36 5.45 -5.72
CA THR A 111 -25.35 6.23 -6.47
C THR A 111 -24.80 6.94 -7.71
N THR A 112 -23.48 7.16 -7.77
CA THR A 112 -22.82 7.88 -8.88
C THR A 112 -22.35 6.98 -10.02
N GLY A 113 -22.29 5.66 -9.81
CA GLY A 113 -21.73 4.71 -10.77
C GLY A 113 -20.19 4.74 -10.87
N GLU A 114 -19.48 5.46 -9.99
CA GLU A 114 -18.01 5.59 -10.03
C GLU A 114 -17.25 4.39 -9.42
N GLN A 115 -17.95 3.33 -9.03
CA GLN A 115 -17.39 2.13 -8.39
C GLN A 115 -16.27 1.47 -9.21
N ASN A 116 -16.35 1.52 -10.55
CA ASN A 116 -15.28 0.99 -11.41
C ASN A 116 -13.97 1.78 -11.28
N GLY A 117 -14.07 3.11 -11.12
CA GLY A 117 -12.92 3.96 -10.86
C GLY A 117 -12.29 3.65 -9.52
N LEU A 118 -13.13 3.55 -8.48
CA LEU A 118 -12.66 3.17 -7.14
C LEU A 118 -12.02 1.79 -7.10
N ALA A 119 -12.61 0.79 -7.75
CA ALA A 119 -12.05 -0.56 -7.85
C ALA A 119 -10.66 -0.54 -8.50
N SER A 120 -10.50 0.26 -9.57
CA SER A 120 -9.19 0.47 -10.20
C SER A 120 -8.19 1.15 -9.26
N ASP A 121 -8.63 2.14 -8.47
CA ASP A 121 -7.75 2.80 -7.51
C ASP A 121 -7.29 1.80 -6.45
N ILE A 122 -8.22 1.04 -5.83
CA ILE A 122 -7.94 0.01 -4.80
C ILE A 122 -6.94 -1.04 -5.32
N ALA A 123 -7.12 -1.51 -6.55
CA ALA A 123 -6.21 -2.47 -7.17
C ALA A 123 -4.75 -1.95 -7.25
N GLY A 124 -4.56 -0.62 -7.30
CA GLY A 124 -3.24 0.01 -7.27
C GLY A 124 -2.54 -0.05 -5.90
N TYR A 125 -3.27 -0.30 -4.80
CA TYR A 125 -2.71 -0.37 -3.44
C TYR A 125 -2.38 -1.80 -3.02
N LEU A 126 -3.13 -2.78 -3.51
CA LEU A 126 -3.05 -4.16 -3.04
C LEU A 126 -2.06 -4.99 -3.89
N PRO A 127 -1.33 -5.95 -3.29
CA PRO A 127 -0.50 -6.85 -4.06
C PRO A 127 -1.33 -7.68 -5.04
N THR A 128 -0.77 -8.00 -6.21
CA THR A 128 -1.38 -8.99 -7.11
C THR A 128 -1.41 -10.38 -6.46
N SER A 129 -2.27 -11.28 -6.92
CA SER A 129 -2.36 -12.64 -6.38
C SER A 129 -1.03 -13.40 -6.44
N SER A 130 -0.23 -13.17 -7.49
CA SER A 130 1.11 -13.77 -7.62
C SER A 130 2.12 -13.16 -6.64
N ALA A 131 2.08 -11.85 -6.42
CA ALA A 131 2.89 -11.20 -5.40
C ALA A 131 2.49 -11.66 -3.98
N TRP A 132 1.19 -11.79 -3.71
CA TRP A 132 0.69 -12.30 -2.44
C TRP A 132 1.18 -13.72 -2.14
N ALA A 133 1.18 -14.60 -3.14
CA ALA A 133 1.72 -15.95 -2.99
C ALA A 133 3.22 -15.97 -2.62
N GLN A 134 4.01 -15.04 -3.17
CA GLN A 134 5.42 -14.89 -2.79
C GLN A 134 5.55 -14.35 -1.36
N LEU A 135 4.78 -13.31 -1.01
CA LEU A 135 4.77 -12.71 0.32
C LEU A 135 4.40 -13.73 1.41
N ARG A 136 3.45 -14.62 1.11
CA ARG A 136 3.06 -15.74 1.98
C ARG A 136 4.22 -16.70 2.24
N GLY A 137 5.05 -16.98 1.23
CA GLY A 137 6.25 -17.82 1.38
C GLY A 137 7.27 -17.25 2.39
N TYR A 138 7.23 -15.94 2.64
CA TYR A 138 8.06 -15.25 3.62
C TYR A 138 7.30 -14.88 4.89
N ALA A 139 6.10 -15.42 5.12
CA ALA A 139 5.24 -15.07 6.27
C ALA A 139 5.10 -13.54 6.43
N THR A 140 4.91 -12.83 5.31
CA THR A 140 4.94 -11.37 5.33
C THR A 140 3.69 -10.79 5.97
N ARG A 141 3.89 -9.89 6.93
CA ARG A 141 2.85 -9.04 7.51
C ARG A 141 3.12 -7.59 7.17
N GLN A 142 2.06 -6.82 6.97
CA GLN A 142 2.14 -5.39 6.75
C GLN A 142 1.29 -4.65 7.78
N SER A 143 1.81 -3.52 8.24
CA SER A 143 1.09 -2.57 9.08
C SER A 143 1.39 -1.13 8.63
N LEU A 144 0.62 -0.19 9.15
CA LEU A 144 0.73 1.23 8.84
C LEU A 144 0.82 2.04 10.13
N THR A 145 1.77 2.97 10.17
CA THR A 145 1.79 4.06 11.15
C THR A 145 1.39 5.33 10.40
N ILE A 146 0.34 6.03 10.83
CA ILE A 146 -0.07 7.30 10.23
C ILE A 146 0.66 8.42 10.97
N GLU A 147 1.50 9.20 10.28
CA GLU A 147 2.15 10.37 10.89
C GLU A 147 1.26 11.60 10.85
N SER A 148 0.55 11.82 9.75
CA SER A 148 -0.41 12.91 9.63
C SER A 148 -1.58 12.56 8.74
N ILE A 149 -2.73 13.17 9.05
CA ILE A 149 -3.94 13.13 8.24
C ILE A 149 -4.63 14.48 8.36
N GLY A 150 -5.08 15.01 7.22
CA GLY A 150 -5.80 16.28 7.19
C GLY A 150 -6.40 16.56 5.81
N VAL A 151 -7.28 17.55 5.74
CA VAL A 151 -7.77 18.07 4.47
C VAL A 151 -6.59 18.69 3.71
N PRO A 152 -6.30 18.28 2.46
CA PRO A 152 -5.15 18.83 1.73
C PRO A 152 -5.37 20.29 1.38
N ASP A 153 -4.28 21.07 1.29
CA ASP A 153 -4.32 22.50 0.97
C ASP A 153 -4.97 22.73 -0.41
N GLY A 154 -4.66 21.86 -1.37
CA GLY A 154 -5.25 21.87 -2.72
C GLY A 154 -6.73 21.48 -2.79
N TRP A 155 -7.37 21.10 -1.68
CA TRP A 155 -8.80 20.77 -1.69
C TRP A 155 -9.68 21.99 -2.02
N ALA A 156 -9.31 23.17 -1.51
CA ALA A 156 -10.06 24.40 -1.80
C ALA A 156 -10.05 24.75 -3.29
N ASP A 157 -8.89 24.55 -3.94
CA ASP A 157 -8.75 24.76 -5.38
C ASP A 157 -9.54 23.71 -6.19
N ALA A 158 -9.51 22.44 -5.75
CA ALA A 158 -10.31 21.37 -6.37
C ALA A 158 -11.81 21.68 -6.31
N LEU A 159 -12.30 22.22 -5.18
CA LEU A 159 -13.68 22.68 -5.02
C LEU A 159 -14.01 23.84 -5.96
N ALA A 160 -13.11 24.82 -6.08
CA ALA A 160 -13.31 26.00 -6.93
C ALA A 160 -13.29 25.66 -8.44
N GLN A 161 -12.54 24.63 -8.82
CA GLN A 161 -12.41 24.17 -10.21
C GLN A 161 -13.47 23.14 -10.61
N ALA A 162 -14.19 22.56 -9.64
CA ALA A 162 -15.22 21.58 -9.90
C ALA A 162 -16.38 22.20 -10.70
N ARG A 163 -16.84 21.47 -11.73
CA ARG A 163 -18.05 21.86 -12.47
C ARG A 163 -19.28 21.71 -11.57
N PRO A 164 -20.34 22.50 -11.79
CA PRO A 164 -21.60 22.31 -11.08
C PRO A 164 -22.09 20.85 -11.16
N GLY A 165 -22.36 20.24 -10.00
CA GLY A 165 -22.81 18.85 -9.90
C GLY A 165 -21.72 17.78 -10.08
N GLN A 166 -20.45 18.16 -10.27
CA GLN A 166 -19.34 17.20 -10.38
C GLN A 166 -19.02 16.52 -9.04
N LEU A 167 -19.11 17.28 -7.94
CA LEU A 167 -18.89 16.76 -6.59
C LEU A 167 -20.22 16.64 -5.86
N LEU A 168 -20.44 15.53 -5.18
CA LEU A 168 -21.62 15.35 -4.35
C LEU A 168 -21.60 16.35 -3.19
N PRO A 169 -22.75 16.88 -2.75
CA PRO A 169 -22.84 17.62 -1.50
C PRO A 169 -22.28 16.81 -0.33
N GLY A 170 -21.41 17.42 0.48
CA GLY A 170 -20.74 16.74 1.59
C GLY A 170 -19.49 15.95 1.20
N THR A 171 -19.00 16.10 -0.04
CA THR A 171 -17.69 15.55 -0.44
C THR A 171 -16.56 16.28 0.26
N THR A 172 -15.58 15.53 0.75
CA THR A 172 -14.32 16.03 1.30
C THR A 172 -13.16 15.09 0.96
N ALA A 173 -11.93 15.51 1.24
CA ALA A 173 -10.72 14.73 1.00
C ALA A 173 -9.81 14.76 2.22
N PHE A 174 -9.07 13.67 2.44
CA PHE A 174 -8.02 13.59 3.46
C PHE A 174 -6.73 13.06 2.84
N THR A 175 -5.66 13.85 2.90
CA THR A 175 -4.32 13.38 2.59
C THR A 175 -3.69 12.78 3.83
N ILE A 176 -3.11 11.60 3.66
CA ILE A 176 -2.49 10.79 4.68
C ILE A 176 -1.02 10.64 4.31
N ASP A 177 -0.15 11.06 5.22
CA ASP A 177 1.28 10.72 5.21
C ASP A 177 1.49 9.64 6.29
N ALA A 178 2.05 8.51 5.87
CA ALA A 178 2.18 7.32 6.69
C ALA A 178 3.48 6.56 6.41
N THR A 179 3.92 5.73 7.36
CA THR A 179 4.99 4.74 7.17
C THR A 179 4.40 3.34 7.13
N ARG A 180 4.63 2.65 6.02
CA ARG A 180 4.29 1.24 5.84
C ARG A 180 5.41 0.37 6.36
N HIS A 181 5.11 -0.47 7.33
CA HIS A 181 6.04 -1.46 7.87
C HIS A 181 5.74 -2.83 7.29
N ARG A 182 6.78 -3.57 6.92
CA ARG A 182 6.67 -4.98 6.55
C ARG A 182 7.61 -5.81 7.39
N THR A 183 7.10 -6.89 7.96
CA THR A 183 7.91 -7.91 8.62
C THR A 183 7.77 -9.23 7.88
N GLY A 184 8.80 -10.05 7.84
CA GLY A 184 8.77 -11.38 7.26
C GLY A 184 9.89 -12.26 7.79
N ILE A 185 10.01 -13.47 7.23
CA ILE A 185 11.03 -14.46 7.57
C ILE A 185 11.86 -14.76 6.32
N TRP A 186 13.17 -14.64 6.43
CA TRP A 186 14.14 -14.99 5.39
C TRP A 186 15.24 -15.88 5.98
N ASN A 187 15.45 -17.08 5.42
CA ASN A 187 16.40 -18.07 5.94
C ASN A 187 16.26 -18.34 7.45
N GLY A 188 15.02 -18.37 7.94
CA GLY A 188 14.72 -18.58 9.37
C GLY A 188 14.95 -17.37 10.27
N GLN A 189 15.40 -16.24 9.73
CA GLN A 189 15.58 -15.00 10.47
C GLN A 189 14.43 -14.02 10.18
N GLN A 190 14.01 -13.28 11.21
CA GLN A 190 13.06 -12.20 11.05
C GLN A 190 13.72 -11.03 10.34
N ILE A 191 13.03 -10.48 9.33
CA ILE A 191 13.42 -9.27 8.61
C ILE A 191 12.31 -8.24 8.70
N ALA A 192 12.69 -6.96 8.65
CA ALA A 192 11.76 -5.85 8.63
C ALA A 192 12.20 -4.78 7.61
N SER A 193 11.23 -4.04 7.08
CA SER A 193 11.44 -2.91 6.17
C SER A 193 10.40 -1.84 6.41
N GLU A 194 10.76 -0.59 6.14
CA GLU A 194 9.93 0.58 6.35
C GLU A 194 9.95 1.46 5.10
N HIS A 195 8.77 1.91 4.68
CA HIS A 195 8.60 2.69 3.48
C HIS A 195 7.62 3.83 3.75
N PRO A 196 8.02 5.10 3.59
CA PRO A 196 7.06 6.20 3.62
C PRO A 196 6.09 6.05 2.45
N VAL A 197 4.83 6.39 2.69
CA VAL A 197 3.75 6.41 1.71
C VAL A 197 2.90 7.65 1.90
N ALA A 198 2.37 8.18 0.80
CA ALA A 198 1.43 9.29 0.87
C ALA A 198 0.28 9.14 -0.14
N PHE A 199 -0.95 9.41 0.28
CA PHE A 199 -2.12 9.29 -0.59
C PHE A 199 -3.31 10.10 -0.08
N THR A 200 -4.31 10.31 -0.94
CA THR A 200 -5.54 11.02 -0.61
C THR A 200 -6.75 10.10 -0.70
N VAL A 201 -7.60 10.16 0.32
CA VAL A 201 -8.89 9.48 0.38
C VAL A 201 -9.99 10.50 0.10
N PHE A 202 -10.78 10.29 -0.94
CA PHE A 202 -11.94 11.13 -1.28
C PHE A 202 -13.21 10.44 -0.79
N ILE A 203 -14.01 11.15 0.01
CA ILE A 203 -15.17 10.57 0.69
C ILE A 203 -16.36 11.51 0.59
N VAL A 204 -17.56 10.96 0.71
CA VAL A 204 -18.79 11.73 0.90
C VAL A 204 -19.39 11.37 2.24
N CYS A 205 -19.75 12.38 3.02
CA CYS A 205 -20.53 12.21 4.23
C CYS A 205 -21.83 12.98 4.05
N SER A 206 -22.97 12.39 4.42
CA SER A 206 -24.25 13.10 4.33
C SER A 206 -24.17 14.42 5.10
N PRO A 207 -24.68 15.53 4.55
CA PRO A 207 -24.59 16.83 5.20
C PRO A 207 -25.30 16.79 6.57
N PRO A 208 -24.75 17.48 7.58
CA PRO A 208 -25.39 17.57 8.89
C PRO A 208 -26.59 18.51 8.79
N ALA A 209 -27.77 18.01 8.40
CA ALA A 209 -29.03 18.75 8.53
C ALA A 209 -30.09 17.91 9.27
N PRO A 210 -30.92 18.53 10.14
CA PRO A 210 -31.90 17.82 10.96
C PRO A 210 -32.90 16.95 10.17
N GLU A 211 -33.24 17.36 8.94
CA GLU A 211 -34.14 16.63 8.05
C GLU A 211 -33.53 15.38 7.37
N PHE A 212 -32.20 15.23 7.39
CA PHE A 212 -31.54 14.05 6.82
C PHE A 212 -31.02 13.15 7.95
N SER A 213 -31.71 12.04 8.20
CA SER A 213 -31.10 10.91 8.93
C SER A 213 -29.97 10.35 8.06
N THR A 214 -28.73 10.67 8.45
CA THR A 214 -27.50 10.48 7.67
C THR A 214 -26.97 9.04 7.75
N GLY A 215 -26.61 8.46 6.60
CA GLY A 215 -25.80 7.24 6.55
C GLY A 215 -24.34 7.51 6.96
N PRO A 216 -23.53 6.47 7.25
CA PRO A 216 -22.09 6.65 7.47
C PRO A 216 -21.44 7.23 6.21
N CYS A 217 -20.25 7.81 6.37
CA CYS A 217 -19.43 8.25 5.25
C CYS A 217 -19.18 7.09 4.27
N ARG A 218 -19.06 7.43 2.98
CA ARG A 218 -18.82 6.50 1.89
C ARG A 218 -17.55 6.88 1.13
N LEU A 219 -16.85 5.87 0.65
CA LEU A 219 -15.62 6.03 -0.13
C LEU A 219 -15.97 6.36 -1.58
N LEU A 220 -15.37 7.43 -2.13
CA LEU A 220 -15.57 7.81 -3.53
C LEU A 220 -14.41 7.35 -4.41
N ARG A 221 -13.20 7.78 -4.09
CA ARG A 221 -11.97 7.57 -4.88
C ARG A 221 -10.76 7.52 -3.96
N LEU A 222 -9.67 6.95 -4.46
CA LEU A 222 -8.35 7.09 -3.86
C LEU A 222 -7.45 7.79 -4.88
N SER A 223 -6.52 8.64 -4.43
CA SER A 223 -5.44 9.06 -5.31
C SER A 223 -4.56 7.86 -5.66
N GLN A 224 -3.69 8.03 -6.65
CA GLN A 224 -2.58 7.10 -6.82
C GLN A 224 -1.66 7.15 -5.59
N LEU A 225 -1.12 5.99 -5.20
CA LEU A 225 -0.13 5.89 -4.13
C LEU A 225 1.10 6.74 -4.46
N ASP A 226 1.60 7.47 -3.47
CA ASP A 226 2.72 8.42 -3.53
C ASP A 226 2.50 9.61 -4.47
N ASN A 227 1.24 9.84 -4.85
CA ASN A 227 0.80 11.00 -5.62
C ASN A 227 -0.48 11.60 -4.99
N PRO A 228 -0.39 12.10 -3.74
CA PRO A 228 -1.53 12.71 -3.05
C PRO A 228 -1.87 14.08 -3.63
N LEU A 229 -3.10 14.52 -3.41
CA LEU A 229 -3.46 15.93 -3.48
C LEU A 229 -2.74 16.67 -2.34
N ARG A 230 -2.05 17.76 -2.69
CA ARG A 230 -1.34 18.63 -1.75
C ARG A 230 -2.05 19.96 -1.70
#